data_AF-A0A929SG55-F1
#
_entry.id   AF-A0A929SG55-F1
#
_cell.length_a   1.000
_cell.length_b   1.000
_cell.length_c   1.000
_cell.angle_alpha   90.00
_cell.angle_beta   90.00
_cell.angle_gamma   90.00
#
_symmetry.space_group_name_H-M   'P 1'
#
loop_
_entity.id
_entity.type
_entity.pdbx_description
1 polymer ?
#
loop_
_entity_poly.entity_id
_entity_poly.type
_entity_poly.pdbx_seq_one_letter_code
_entity_poly.pdbx_strand_id
1 'polypeptide(L)'
;MTKKEFMLQIIEFLPDWKMGRGLKPLIENDQLSPDVFEKLYQVFRENIHQTYTEIQKFQLKERLEKLEEMRQADEKARQEELVSLEAVFDDL
;
A
#
# COMPACT_ATOMS: atom_id res chain seq x y z
N MET A 1 8.03 -17.56 -13.98
CA MET A 1 6.94 -17.41 -13.01
C MET A 1 5.81 -18.33 -13.42
N THR A 2 5.44 -19.26 -12.55
CA THR A 2 4.33 -20.20 -12.73
C THR A 2 2.99 -19.52 -12.41
N LYS A 3 1.87 -20.12 -12.86
CA LYS A 3 0.51 -19.62 -12.53
C LYS A 3 0.28 -19.55 -11.02
N LYS A 4 0.83 -20.52 -10.29
CA LYS A 4 0.79 -20.60 -8.82
C LYS A 4 1.53 -19.42 -8.19
N GLU A 5 2.80 -19.22 -8.55
CA GLU A 5 3.61 -18.09 -8.06
C GLU A 5 2.97 -16.74 -8.38
N PHE A 6 2.42 -16.58 -9.59
CA PHE A 6 1.70 -15.37 -9.99
C PHE A 6 0.51 -15.08 -9.06
N MET A 7 -0.39 -16.04 -8.87
CA MET A 7 -1.55 -15.84 -8.00
C MET A 7 -1.16 -15.55 -6.55
N LEU A 8 -0.12 -16.21 -6.02
CA LEU A 8 0.38 -15.97 -4.67
C LEU A 8 0.92 -14.56 -4.50
N GLN A 9 1.65 -14.04 -5.50
CA GLN A 9 2.10 -12.65 -5.48
C GLN A 9 0.91 -11.69 -5.44
N ILE A 10 -0.13 -11.91 -6.24
CA ILE A 10 -1.30 -11.02 -6.25
C ILE A 10 -2.04 -11.03 -4.92
N ILE A 11 -2.16 -12.19 -4.30
CA ILE A 11 -2.79 -12.32 -2.99
C ILE A 11 -2.06 -11.47 -1.93
N GLU A 12 -0.73 -11.36 -2.00
CA GLU A 12 0.04 -10.48 -1.09
C GLU A 12 -0.25 -9.00 -1.31
N PHE A 13 -0.74 -8.63 -2.50
CA PHE A 13 -1.09 -7.28 -2.88
C PHE A 13 -2.57 -6.92 -2.65
N LEU A 14 -3.44 -7.90 -2.35
CA LEU A 14 -4.85 -7.62 -2.11
C LEU A 14 -5.03 -6.83 -0.80
N PRO A 15 -5.68 -5.66 -0.82
CA PRO A 15 -5.89 -4.84 0.37
C PRO A 15 -6.83 -5.50 1.38
N ASP A 16 -7.68 -6.42 0.91
CA ASP A 16 -8.68 -7.09 1.74
C ASP A 16 -8.18 -8.45 2.27
N TRP A 17 -7.70 -8.40 3.51
CA TRP A 17 -7.12 -9.52 4.27
C TRP A 17 -7.99 -10.78 4.37
N LYS A 18 -9.32 -10.68 4.20
CA LYS A 18 -10.25 -11.82 4.31
C LYS A 18 -10.29 -12.71 3.06
N MET A 19 -10.17 -12.14 1.87
CA MET A 19 -10.19 -12.91 0.61
C MET A 19 -8.86 -13.65 0.39
N GLY A 20 -7.72 -13.00 0.69
CA GLY A 20 -6.40 -13.58 0.51
C GLY A 20 -6.07 -14.77 1.42
N ARG A 21 -6.55 -14.74 2.68
CA ARG A 21 -6.25 -15.79 3.68
C ARG A 21 -6.85 -17.16 3.34
N GLY A 22 -8.03 -17.18 2.73
CA GLY A 22 -8.71 -18.43 2.37
C GLY A 22 -8.10 -19.08 1.12
N LEU A 23 -7.70 -18.27 0.14
CA LEU A 23 -7.22 -18.76 -1.15
C LEU A 23 -5.74 -19.15 -1.14
N LYS A 24 -4.90 -18.45 -0.37
CA LYS A 24 -3.46 -18.74 -0.26
C LYS A 24 -3.15 -20.20 0.08
N PRO A 25 -3.67 -20.79 1.17
CA PRO A 25 -3.36 -22.19 1.51
C PRO A 25 -3.94 -23.18 0.49
N LEU A 26 -5.06 -22.87 -0.16
CA LEU A 26 -5.65 -23.73 -1.19
C LEU A 26 -4.76 -23.82 -2.43
N ILE A 27 -4.14 -22.69 -2.81
CA ILE A 27 -3.20 -22.61 -3.93
C ILE A 27 -1.84 -23.21 -3.54
N GLU A 28 -1.31 -22.93 -2.35
CA GLU A 28 -0.02 -23.44 -1.87
C GLU A 28 -0.01 -24.97 -1.75
N ASN A 29 -1.09 -25.56 -1.24
CA ASN A 29 -1.19 -27.00 -1.01
C ASN A 29 -1.82 -27.77 -2.17
N ASP A 30 -1.99 -27.14 -3.34
CA ASP A 30 -2.57 -27.75 -4.55
C ASP A 30 -3.95 -28.42 -4.29
N GLN A 31 -4.76 -27.80 -3.42
CA GLN A 31 -6.07 -28.31 -2.99
C GLN A 31 -7.21 -27.93 -3.93
N LEU A 32 -6.91 -27.19 -4.99
CA LEU A 32 -7.88 -26.82 -6.02
C LEU A 32 -7.89 -27.87 -7.14
N SER A 33 -9.08 -28.21 -7.64
CA SER A 33 -9.16 -29.02 -8.85
C SER A 33 -8.56 -28.25 -10.04
N PRO A 34 -8.02 -28.94 -11.06
CA PRO A 34 -7.33 -28.27 -12.18
C PRO A 34 -8.21 -27.23 -12.91
N ASP A 35 -9.50 -27.52 -13.08
CA ASP A 35 -10.45 -26.61 -13.73
C ASP A 35 -10.70 -25.34 -12.90
N VAL A 36 -10.83 -25.50 -11.57
CA VAL A 36 -11.01 -24.38 -10.64
C VAL A 36 -9.75 -23.54 -10.56
N PHE A 37 -8.57 -24.18 -10.51
CA PHE A 37 -7.29 -23.50 -10.52
C PHE A 37 -7.12 -22.62 -11.77
N GLU A 38 -7.47 -23.16 -12.95
CA GLU A 38 -7.36 -22.41 -14.20
C GLU A 38 -8.34 -21.23 -14.26
N LYS A 39 -9.59 -21.42 -13.83
CA LYS A 39 -10.57 -20.33 -13.74
C LYS A 39 -10.12 -19.25 -12.78
N LEU A 40 -9.62 -19.64 -11.61
CA LEU A 40 -9.10 -18.70 -10.61
C LEU A 40 -7.93 -17.89 -11.18
N TYR A 41 -7.01 -18.55 -11.89
CA TYR A 41 -5.91 -17.88 -12.58
C TYR A 41 -6.39 -16.84 -13.60
N GLN A 42 -7.42 -17.14 -14.39
CA GLN A 42 -7.99 -16.16 -15.33
C GLN A 42 -8.57 -14.94 -14.60
N VAL A 43 -9.31 -15.16 -13.50
CA VAL A 43 -9.86 -14.06 -12.68
C VAL A 43 -8.74 -13.17 -12.16
N PHE A 44 -7.67 -13.76 -11.62
CA PHE A 44 -6.50 -12.99 -11.17
C PHE A 44 -5.87 -12.18 -12.31
N ARG A 45 -5.76 -12.76 -13.50
CA ARG A 45 -5.16 -12.12 -14.67
C ARG A 45 -5.99 -10.94 -15.20
N GLU A 46 -7.31 -11.06 -15.22
CA GLU A 46 -8.21 -10.01 -15.71
C GLU A 46 -8.31 -8.85 -14.73
N ASN A 47 -8.29 -9.13 -13.43
CA ASN A 47 -8.51 -8.13 -12.39
C ASN A 47 -7.23 -7.48 -11.86
N ILE A 48 -6.04 -8.00 -12.22
CA ILE A 48 -4.75 -7.46 -11.76
C ILE A 48 -4.61 -5.96 -12.00
N HIS A 49 -5.09 -5.47 -13.15
CA HIS A 49 -4.97 -4.05 -13.50
C HIS A 49 -5.79 -3.15 -12.57
N GLN A 50 -6.93 -3.65 -12.08
CA GLN A 50 -7.71 -2.95 -11.07
C GLN A 50 -6.96 -2.92 -9.74
N THR A 51 -6.46 -4.07 -9.28
CA THR A 51 -5.69 -4.19 -8.03
C THR A 51 -4.45 -3.30 -8.02
N TYR A 52 -3.67 -3.26 -9.11
CA TYR A 52 -2.51 -2.36 -9.21
C TYR A 52 -2.90 -0.88 -9.14
N THR A 53 -3.99 -0.50 -9.79
CA THR A 53 -4.47 0.90 -9.80
C THR A 53 -4.89 1.34 -8.40
N GLU A 54 -5.55 0.47 -7.64
CA GLU A 54 -5.95 0.76 -6.26
C GLU A 54 -4.75 0.88 -5.33
N ILE A 55 -3.75 0.00 -5.46
CA ILE A 55 -2.51 0.09 -4.68
C ILE A 55 -1.74 1.36 -4.99
N GLN A 56 -1.61 1.73 -6.27
CA GLN A 56 -0.95 2.98 -6.66
C GLN A 56 -1.66 4.19 -6.06
N LYS A 57 -3.00 4.19 -6.05
CA LYS A 57 -3.79 5.24 -5.39
C LYS A 57 -3.57 5.27 -3.88
N PHE A 58 -3.53 4.11 -3.23
CA PHE A 58 -3.27 4.00 -1.79
C PHE A 58 -1.86 4.53 -1.43
N GLN A 59 -0.84 4.08 -2.15
CA GLN A 59 0.54 4.54 -1.96
C GLN A 59 0.71 6.03 -2.24
N LEU A 60 0.00 6.57 -3.25
CA LEU A 60 -0.01 8.00 -3.52
C LEU A 60 -0.63 8.78 -2.36
N LYS A 61 -1.74 8.28 -1.78
CA LYS A 61 -2.39 8.90 -0.63
C LYS A 61 -1.47 8.93 0.59
N GLU A 62 -0.85 7.80 0.95
CA GLU A 62 0.09 7.75 2.08
C GLU A 62 1.27 8.71 1.89
N ARG A 63 1.78 8.85 0.66
CA ARG A 63 2.87 9.80 0.36
C ARG A 63 2.42 11.24 0.50
N LEU A 64 1.19 11.57 0.09
CA LEU A 64 0.64 12.91 0.24
C LEU A 64 0.41 13.26 1.71
N GLU A 65 -0.11 12.32 2.52
CA GLU A 65 -0.29 12.51 3.96
C GLU A 65 1.07 12.75 4.65
N LYS A 66 2.10 11.97 4.33
CA LYS A 66 3.46 12.19 4.86
C LYS A 66 4.06 13.53 4.44
N LEU A 67 3.84 13.97 3.21
CA LEU A 67 4.30 15.29 2.75
C LEU A 67 3.58 16.42 3.50
N GLU A 68 2.30 16.26 3.79
CA GLU A 68 1.54 17.23 4.56
C GLU A 68 2.02 17.30 6.03
N GLU A 69 2.29 16.15 6.65
CA GLU A 69 2.89 16.06 7.99
C GLU A 69 4.27 16.73 8.05
N MET A 70 5.14 16.47 7.06
CA MET A 70 6.45 17.13 6.97
C MET A 70 6.33 18.64 6.79
N ARG A 71 5.38 19.11 5.96
CA ARG A 71 5.14 20.55 5.78
C ARG A 71 4.68 21.21 7.08
N GLN A 72 3.78 20.57 7.84
CA GLN A 72 3.33 21.09 9.13
C GLN A 72 4.45 21.11 10.17
N ALA A 73 5.32 20.10 10.18
CA ALA A 73 6.49 20.06 11.05
C ALA A 73 7.49 21.18 10.71
N ASP A 74 7.76 21.42 9.42
CA ASP A 74 8.62 22.52 8.96
C ASP A 74 8.04 23.90 9.30
N GLU A 75 6.74 24.09 9.14
CA GLU A 75 6.05 25.34 9.50
C GLU A 75 6.17 25.62 11.01
N LYS A 76 6.01 24.57 11.83
CA LYS A 76 6.15 24.67 13.29
C LYS A 76 7.59 24.97 13.70
N ALA A 77 8.57 24.30 13.09
CA ALA A 77 10.00 24.55 13.34
C ALA A 77 10.37 26.00 12.97
N ARG A 78 9.86 26.52 11.86
CA ARG A 78 10.06 27.92 11.45
C ARG A 78 9.44 28.92 12.41
N GLN A 79 8.24 28.64 12.93
CA GLN A 79 7.61 29.51 13.93
C GLN A 79 8.39 29.52 15.24
N GLU A 80 8.88 28.37 15.69
CA GLU A 80 9.71 28.28 16.91
C GLU A 80 11.06 29.00 16.73
N GLU A 81 11.69 28.92 15.56
CA GLU A 81 12.94 29.64 15.24
C GLU A 81 12.73 31.17 15.18
N LEU A 82 11.62 31.64 14.59
CA LEU A 82 11.25 33.06 14.57
C LEU A 82 11.00 33.60 15.97
N VAL A 83 10.25 32.88 16.81
CA VAL A 83 10.01 33.27 18.22
C VAL A 83 11.30 33.31 19.03
N SER A 84 12.22 32.36 18.78
CA SER A 84 13.54 32.35 19.44
C SER A 84 14.42 33.53 19.01
N LEU A 85 14.36 33.94 17.74
CA LEU A 85 15.12 35.08 17.22
C LEU A 85 14.55 36.42 17.73
N GLU A 86 13.22 36.55 17.81
CA GLU A 86 12.55 37.72 18.42
C GLU A 86 12.96 37.88 19.89
N ALA A 87 12.98 36.79 20.67
CA ALA A 87 13.39 36.83 22.07
C ALA A 87 14.86 37.26 22.30
N VAL A 88 15.76 36.95 21.36
CA VAL A 88 17.17 37.40 21.42
C VAL A 88 17.31 38.88 21.06
N PHE A 89 16.45 39.39 20.19
CA PHE A 89 16.42 40.82 19.84
C PHE A 89 15.79 41.69 20.93
N ASP A 90 14.83 41.17 21.69
CA ASP A 90 14.20 41.88 22.82
C ASP A 90 15.07 41.92 24.10
N ASP A 91 16.08 41.05 24.22
CA ASP A 91 17.01 40.98 25.37
C ASP A 91 18.30 41.82 25.16
N LEU A 92 18.34 42.66 24.11
CA LEU A 92 19.44 43.57 23.73
C LEU A 92 19.05 45.05 23.86
#